data_AF-A0A7W1SPF4-F1
#
_entry.id   AF-A0A7W1SPF4-F1
#
_cell.length_a   1.000
_cell.length_b   1.000
_cell.length_c   1.000
_cell.angle_alpha   90.00
_cell.angle_beta   90.00
_cell.angle_gamma   90.00
#
_symmetry.space_group_name_H-M   'P 1'
#
loop_
_entity.id
_entity.type
_entity.pdbx_description
1 polymer ?
#
loop_
_entity_poly.entity_id
_entity_poly.type
_entity_poly.pdbx_seq_one_letter_code
_entity_poly.pdbx_strand_id
1 'polypeptide(L)'
;MFKAVSTYTLQRFKPLTFLSLAVFLLLFAHPGFPKAADWAILFWLLPLLFVFRLFDDLANKEIDAEKPNRLYTKADEAKKLNTALHIAFALVAIPLLFIDINISLILTAFYLVNLMVYRLFFKTGNFRFVLPLLKYPLIVFLISLVLGQTAGPGQFLKAISLIPAFILFEHYDEPEFNIAFFYQAMALILLNLLIIFPDFSFWTIIFSIAGILFFLSMHLLKHQKPYLAYLVLLFALLLNIYCKNPWNFNLFPL
;
A
#
# COMPACT_ATOMS: atom_id res chain seq x y z
N MET A 1 -21.45 -12.42 -14.99
CA MET A 1 -20.69 -11.69 -13.94
C MET A 1 -19.79 -12.62 -13.16
N PHE A 2 -20.31 -13.69 -12.53
CA PHE A 2 -19.50 -14.64 -11.73
C PHE A 2 -18.27 -15.21 -12.44
N LYS A 3 -18.44 -15.71 -13.68
CA LYS A 3 -17.33 -16.19 -14.51
C LYS A 3 -16.25 -15.12 -14.73
N ALA A 4 -16.67 -13.87 -14.97
CA ALA A 4 -15.75 -12.75 -15.18
C ALA A 4 -14.89 -12.48 -13.94
N VAL A 5 -15.54 -12.43 -12.77
CA VAL A 5 -14.87 -12.22 -11.47
C VAL A 5 -13.93 -13.38 -11.17
N SER A 6 -14.37 -14.63 -11.34
CA SER A 6 -13.53 -15.80 -11.11
C SER A 6 -12.28 -15.81 -11.99
N THR A 7 -12.45 -15.59 -13.30
CA THR A 7 -11.32 -15.49 -14.23
C THR A 7 -10.40 -14.33 -13.88
N TYR A 8 -10.95 -13.17 -13.52
CA TYR A 8 -10.18 -12.01 -13.07
C TYR A 8 -9.34 -12.34 -11.82
N THR A 9 -9.94 -12.95 -10.80
CA THR A 9 -9.25 -13.32 -9.56
C THR A 9 -8.08 -14.25 -9.85
N LEU A 10 -8.26 -15.27 -10.70
CA LEU A 10 -7.18 -16.18 -11.09
C LEU A 10 -6.05 -15.47 -11.86
N GLN A 11 -6.37 -14.45 -12.66
CA GLN A 11 -5.39 -13.70 -13.44
C GLN A 11 -4.60 -12.67 -12.60
N ARG A 12 -5.25 -12.03 -11.63
CA ARG A 12 -4.74 -10.79 -11.02
C ARG A 12 -4.50 -10.87 -9.51
N PHE A 13 -5.11 -11.83 -8.83
CA PHE A 13 -5.01 -11.96 -7.39
C PHE A 13 -4.14 -13.15 -7.01
N LYS A 14 -2.88 -12.88 -6.63
CA LYS A 14 -1.96 -13.89 -6.11
C LYS A 14 -2.12 -13.95 -4.58
N PRO A 15 -2.72 -15.01 -4.00
CA PRO A 15 -3.11 -15.00 -2.58
C PRO A 15 -1.96 -14.70 -1.63
N LEU A 16 -0.78 -15.29 -1.87
CA LEU A 16 0.40 -15.07 -1.04
C LEU A 16 0.89 -13.63 -1.10
N THR A 17 0.94 -13.00 -2.27
CA THR A 17 1.35 -11.60 -2.42
C THR A 17 0.40 -10.66 -1.67
N PHE A 18 -0.91 -10.88 -1.81
CA PHE A 18 -1.92 -10.07 -1.13
C PHE A 18 -1.92 -10.29 0.38
N LEU A 19 -1.72 -11.53 0.84
CA LEU A 19 -1.58 -11.83 2.25
C LEU A 19 -0.33 -11.17 2.83
N SER A 20 0.83 -11.29 2.19
CA SER A 20 2.06 -10.65 2.64
C SER A 20 1.93 -9.12 2.69
N LEU A 21 1.27 -8.51 1.70
CA LEU A 21 0.97 -7.09 1.70
C LEU A 21 0.03 -6.70 2.84
N ALA A 22 -1.02 -7.50 3.09
CA ALA A 22 -1.95 -7.27 4.19
C ALA A 22 -1.25 -7.34 5.56
N VAL A 23 -0.39 -8.34 5.75
CA VAL A 23 0.45 -8.48 6.95
C VAL A 23 1.40 -7.31 7.10
N PHE A 24 2.08 -6.90 6.01
CA PHE A 24 2.95 -5.72 6.02
C PHE A 24 2.20 -4.47 6.47
N LEU A 25 1.02 -4.18 5.90
CA LEU A 25 0.23 -2.99 6.26
C LEU A 25 -0.25 -3.04 7.72
N LEU A 26 -0.65 -4.21 8.22
CA LEU A 26 -1.01 -4.40 9.62
C LEU A 26 0.17 -4.13 10.55
N LEU A 27 1.33 -4.74 10.28
CA LEU A 27 2.55 -4.53 11.07
C LEU A 27 3.01 -3.07 11.02
N PHE A 28 2.90 -2.42 9.87
CA PHE A 28 3.28 -1.02 9.71
C PHE A 28 2.35 -0.09 10.52
N ALA A 29 1.05 -0.37 10.54
CA ALA A 29 0.08 0.40 11.33
C ALA A 29 0.22 0.15 12.84
N HIS A 30 0.57 -1.05 13.26
CA HIS A 30 0.56 -1.46 14.66
C HIS A 30 1.70 -0.80 15.48
N PRO A 31 1.49 -0.36 16.73
CA PRO A 31 2.51 0.32 17.54
C PRO A 31 3.59 -0.63 18.11
N GLY A 32 3.35 -1.94 18.08
CA GLY A 32 4.26 -3.02 18.48
C GLY A 32 3.98 -4.31 17.70
N PHE A 33 4.11 -5.49 18.32
CA PHE A 33 3.65 -6.74 17.70
C PHE A 33 2.13 -6.92 17.84
N PRO A 34 1.41 -7.31 16.76
CA PRO A 34 -0.03 -7.57 16.82
C PRO A 34 -0.36 -8.70 17.78
N LYS A 35 -1.39 -8.51 18.60
CA LYS A 35 -1.97 -9.57 19.44
C LYS A 35 -2.82 -10.51 18.59
N ALA A 36 -3.15 -11.69 19.12
CA ALA A 36 -3.97 -12.70 18.43
C ALA A 36 -5.27 -12.13 17.83
N ALA A 37 -5.95 -11.23 18.55
CA ALA A 37 -7.19 -10.60 18.11
C ALA A 37 -6.99 -9.63 16.93
N ASP A 38 -5.84 -8.94 16.84
CA ASP A 38 -5.56 -7.93 15.82
C ASP A 38 -5.43 -8.56 14.42
N TRP A 39 -5.08 -9.85 14.34
CA TRP A 39 -5.02 -10.60 13.09
C TRP A 39 -6.40 -10.75 12.42
N ALA A 40 -7.50 -10.59 13.17
CA ALA A 40 -8.85 -10.57 12.60
C ALA A 40 -9.04 -9.40 11.60
N ILE A 41 -8.22 -8.34 11.67
CA ILE A 41 -8.24 -7.23 10.71
C ILE A 41 -7.95 -7.73 9.28
N LEU A 42 -7.17 -8.81 9.12
CA LEU A 42 -6.88 -9.39 7.81
C LEU A 42 -8.14 -9.84 7.05
N PHE A 43 -9.20 -10.22 7.78
CA PHE A 43 -10.49 -10.59 7.19
C PHE A 43 -11.12 -9.43 6.41
N TRP A 44 -11.01 -8.21 6.92
CA TRP A 44 -11.51 -7.00 6.26
C TRP A 44 -10.54 -6.46 5.23
N LEU A 45 -9.24 -6.60 5.48
CA LEU A 45 -8.19 -6.03 4.66
C LEU A 45 -8.06 -6.73 3.29
N LEU A 46 -8.19 -8.05 3.22
CA LEU A 46 -8.06 -8.78 1.96
C LEU A 46 -9.14 -8.41 0.92
N PRO A 47 -10.45 -8.39 1.26
CA PRO A 47 -11.49 -7.88 0.36
C PRO A 47 -11.26 -6.42 -0.05
N LEU A 48 -10.80 -5.58 0.88
CA LEU A 48 -10.52 -4.17 0.58
C LEU A 48 -9.37 -4.02 -0.43
N LEU A 49 -8.28 -4.78 -0.26
CA LEU A 49 -7.18 -4.82 -1.22
C LEU A 49 -7.63 -5.35 -2.58
N PHE A 50 -8.52 -6.35 -2.61
CA PHE A 50 -9.13 -6.82 -3.86
C PHE A 50 -9.92 -5.72 -4.56
N VAL A 51 -10.77 -4.99 -3.83
CA VAL A 51 -11.56 -3.87 -4.36
C VAL A 51 -10.64 -2.81 -4.99
N PHE A 52 -9.60 -2.39 -4.28
CA PHE A 52 -8.68 -1.41 -4.83
C PHE A 52 -7.87 -1.94 -6.01
N ARG A 53 -7.45 -3.21 -5.99
CA ARG A 53 -6.78 -3.81 -7.14
C ARG A 53 -7.67 -3.81 -8.38
N LEU A 54 -8.94 -4.20 -8.21
CA LEU A 54 -9.90 -4.21 -9.30
C LEU A 54 -10.18 -2.80 -9.83
N PHE A 55 -10.25 -1.81 -8.93
CA PHE A 55 -10.37 -0.41 -9.29
C PHE A 55 -9.18 0.05 -10.16
N ASP A 56 -7.95 -0.22 -9.73
CA ASP A 56 -6.73 0.17 -10.45
C ASP A 56 -6.61 -0.52 -11.82
N ASP A 57 -6.95 -1.81 -11.91
CA ASP A 57 -6.93 -2.54 -13.17
C ASP A 57 -7.97 -1.98 -14.15
N LEU A 58 -9.20 -1.70 -13.69
CA LEU A 58 -10.25 -1.11 -14.53
C LEU A 58 -9.90 0.29 -15.04
N ALA A 59 -9.19 1.08 -14.24
CA ALA A 59 -8.66 2.36 -14.68
C ALA A 59 -7.59 2.20 -15.78
N ASN A 60 -6.73 1.19 -15.66
CA ASN A 60 -5.66 0.90 -16.61
C ASN A 60 -6.11 0.18 -17.90
N LYS A 61 -7.42 -0.08 -18.10
CA LYS A 61 -7.93 -0.91 -19.20
C LYS A 61 -7.42 -0.51 -20.60
N GLU A 62 -7.27 0.80 -20.86
CA GLU A 62 -6.85 1.32 -22.17
C GLU A 62 -5.35 1.11 -22.39
N ILE A 63 -4.56 1.33 -21.35
CA ILE A 63 -3.09 1.15 -21.36
C ILE A 63 -2.72 -0.32 -21.51
N ASP A 64 -3.51 -1.18 -20.90
CA ASP A 64 -3.28 -2.61 -20.84
C ASP A 64 -3.88 -3.39 -22.01
N ALA A 65 -4.52 -2.71 -22.98
CA ALA A 65 -5.29 -3.32 -24.05
C ALA A 65 -4.51 -4.38 -24.84
N GLU A 66 -3.22 -4.16 -25.04
CA GLU A 66 -2.32 -5.05 -25.80
C GLU A 66 -1.80 -6.23 -24.97
N LYS A 67 -1.93 -6.20 -23.64
CA LYS A 67 -1.34 -7.23 -22.78
C LYS A 67 -2.24 -8.47 -22.76
N PRO A 68 -1.70 -9.67 -23.10
CA PRO A 68 -2.50 -10.90 -23.14
C PRO A 68 -2.98 -11.27 -21.73
N ASN A 69 -4.11 -11.99 -21.66
CA ASN A 69 -4.70 -12.48 -20.40
C ASN A 69 -5.17 -11.39 -19.42
N ARG A 70 -5.59 -10.22 -19.94
CA ARG A 70 -6.22 -9.18 -19.13
C ARG A 70 -7.70 -9.06 -19.48
N LEU A 71 -8.54 -9.83 -18.79
CA LEU A 71 -9.97 -9.88 -19.09
C LEU A 71 -10.63 -8.49 -19.05
N TYR A 72 -10.19 -7.63 -18.13
CA TYR A 72 -10.73 -6.29 -17.88
C TYR A 72 -10.50 -5.29 -19.02
N THR A 73 -9.72 -5.62 -20.04
CA THR A 73 -9.53 -4.77 -21.23
C THR A 73 -10.68 -4.93 -22.24
N LYS A 74 -11.43 -6.04 -22.16
CA LYS A 74 -12.59 -6.31 -23.02
C LYS A 74 -13.80 -5.53 -22.53
N ALA A 75 -14.45 -4.75 -23.40
CA ALA A 75 -15.53 -3.83 -23.02
C ALA A 75 -16.66 -4.47 -22.19
N ASP A 76 -17.17 -5.63 -22.61
CA ASP A 76 -18.26 -6.33 -21.90
C ASP A 76 -17.83 -6.85 -20.53
N GLU A 77 -16.60 -7.35 -20.43
CA GLU A 77 -16.05 -7.87 -19.18
C GLU A 77 -15.70 -6.74 -18.22
N ALA A 78 -15.15 -5.63 -18.73
CA ALA A 78 -14.90 -4.41 -17.97
C ALA A 78 -16.20 -3.87 -17.33
N LYS A 79 -17.31 -3.88 -18.07
CA LYS A 79 -18.61 -3.45 -17.53
C LYS A 79 -19.08 -4.36 -16.38
N LYS A 80 -18.99 -5.69 -16.56
CA LYS A 80 -19.33 -6.68 -15.52
C LYS A 80 -18.44 -6.52 -14.29
N LEU A 81 -17.15 -6.30 -14.48
CA LEU A 81 -16.17 -6.10 -13.42
C LEU A 81 -16.36 -4.76 -12.71
N ASN A 82 -16.76 -3.70 -13.41
CA ASN A 82 -17.12 -2.42 -12.78
C ASN A 82 -18.37 -2.55 -11.90
N THR A 83 -19.39 -3.29 -12.33
CA THR A 83 -20.52 -3.62 -11.44
C THR A 83 -20.05 -4.43 -10.22
N ALA A 84 -19.20 -5.45 -10.44
CA ALA A 84 -18.66 -6.26 -9.36
C ALA A 84 -17.82 -5.45 -8.36
N LEU A 85 -17.06 -4.45 -8.84
CA LEU A 85 -16.30 -3.52 -8.01
C LEU A 85 -17.21 -2.77 -7.02
N HIS A 86 -18.31 -2.19 -7.50
CA HIS A 86 -19.25 -1.46 -6.64
C HIS A 86 -19.95 -2.39 -5.64
N ILE A 87 -20.31 -3.61 -6.07
CA ILE A 87 -20.88 -4.62 -5.18
C ILE A 87 -19.86 -5.02 -4.11
N ALA A 88 -18.63 -5.33 -4.50
CA ALA A 88 -17.57 -5.72 -3.57
C ALA A 88 -17.23 -4.59 -2.58
N PHE A 89 -17.19 -3.34 -3.06
CA PHE A 89 -17.02 -2.18 -2.18
C PHE A 89 -18.17 -2.05 -1.18
N ALA A 90 -19.43 -2.17 -1.63
CA ALA A 90 -20.59 -2.13 -0.75
C ALA A 90 -20.58 -3.26 0.29
N LEU A 91 -20.16 -4.47 -0.09
CA LEU A 91 -20.00 -5.61 0.81
C LEU A 91 -18.94 -5.38 1.90
N VAL A 92 -17.98 -4.48 1.69
CA VAL A 92 -17.01 -4.07 2.72
C VAL A 92 -17.54 -2.87 3.52
N ALA A 93 -18.02 -1.83 2.85
CA ALA A 93 -18.39 -0.56 3.49
C ALA A 93 -19.68 -0.64 4.32
N ILE A 94 -20.70 -1.40 3.88
CA ILE A 94 -21.98 -1.50 4.59
C ILE A 94 -21.83 -2.20 5.94
N PRO A 95 -21.18 -3.37 6.06
CA PRO A 95 -20.92 -3.96 7.38
C PRO A 95 -20.12 -3.03 8.30
N LEU A 96 -19.12 -2.34 7.75
CA LEU A 96 -18.34 -1.36 8.51
C LEU A 96 -19.19 -0.21 9.04
N LEU A 97 -20.28 0.18 8.36
CA LEU A 97 -21.20 1.21 8.86
C LEU A 97 -21.82 0.84 10.22
N PHE A 98 -22.10 -0.46 10.42
CA PHE A 98 -22.67 -0.98 11.66
C PHE A 98 -21.63 -1.24 12.75
N ILE A 99 -20.34 -1.35 12.38
CA ILE A 99 -19.24 -1.54 13.31
C ILE A 99 -18.69 -0.18 13.78
N ASP A 100 -18.33 0.69 12.83
CA ASP A 100 -17.82 2.03 13.06
C ASP A 100 -18.17 2.94 11.87
N ILE A 101 -19.12 3.85 12.11
CA ILE A 101 -19.60 4.80 11.10
C ILE A 101 -18.49 5.71 10.57
N ASN A 102 -17.52 6.11 11.39
CA ASN A 102 -16.46 7.03 10.97
C ASN A 102 -15.54 6.35 9.97
N ILE A 103 -15.15 5.11 10.25
CA ILE A 103 -14.32 4.30 9.33
C ILE A 103 -15.04 4.11 8.00
N SER A 104 -16.33 3.77 8.05
CA SER A 104 -17.15 3.57 6.85
C SER A 104 -17.30 4.85 6.03
N LEU A 105 -17.52 6.00 6.67
CA LEU A 105 -17.60 7.31 6.01
C LEU A 105 -16.26 7.73 5.40
N ILE A 106 -15.14 7.56 6.11
CA ILE A 106 -13.80 7.89 5.58
C ILE A 106 -13.49 7.02 4.37
N LEU A 107 -13.75 5.72 4.45
CA LEU A 107 -13.54 4.78 3.35
C LEU A 107 -14.41 5.13 2.13
N THR A 108 -15.67 5.49 2.35
CA THR A 108 -16.61 5.90 1.30
C THR A 108 -16.20 7.22 0.66
N ALA A 109 -15.84 8.22 1.48
CA ALA A 109 -15.34 9.50 0.99
C ALA A 109 -14.07 9.31 0.14
N PHE A 110 -13.11 8.50 0.62
CA PHE A 110 -11.91 8.19 -0.13
C PHE A 110 -12.24 7.50 -1.46
N TYR A 111 -13.14 6.51 -1.46
CA TYR A 111 -13.54 5.81 -2.69
C TYR A 111 -14.12 6.77 -3.73
N LEU A 112 -15.00 7.69 -3.31
CA LEU A 112 -15.61 8.69 -4.20
C LEU A 112 -14.59 9.73 -4.70
N VAL A 113 -13.72 10.23 -3.82
CA VAL A 113 -12.63 11.14 -4.21
C VAL A 113 -11.70 10.45 -5.18
N ASN A 114 -11.32 9.19 -4.93
CA ASN A 114 -10.45 8.43 -5.81
C ASN A 114 -11.09 8.21 -7.19
N LEU A 115 -12.40 7.90 -7.24
CA LEU A 115 -13.16 7.83 -8.49
C LEU A 115 -13.13 9.16 -9.26
N MET A 116 -13.27 10.29 -8.58
CA MET A 116 -13.20 11.61 -9.20
C MET A 116 -11.78 11.92 -9.71
N VAL A 117 -10.76 11.69 -8.89
CA VAL A 117 -9.36 11.96 -9.23
C VAL A 117 -8.91 11.10 -10.41
N TYR A 118 -9.28 9.83 -10.45
CA TYR A 118 -8.96 8.96 -11.59
C TYR A 118 -9.62 9.43 -12.89
N ARG A 119 -10.86 9.93 -12.83
CA ARG A 119 -11.51 10.48 -14.03
C ARG A 119 -10.80 11.72 -14.56
N LEU A 120 -10.26 12.56 -13.67
CA LEU A 120 -9.64 13.83 -14.03
C LEU A 120 -8.16 13.69 -14.43
N PHE A 121 -7.38 12.88 -13.70
CA PHE A 121 -5.91 12.91 -13.77
C PHE A 121 -5.27 11.64 -14.31
N PHE A 122 -6.03 10.55 -14.52
CA PHE A 122 -5.43 9.27 -14.89
C PHE A 122 -4.83 9.26 -16.31
N LYS A 123 -5.38 10.07 -17.23
CA LYS A 123 -4.85 10.22 -18.60
C LYS A 123 -3.58 11.07 -18.68
N THR A 124 -3.16 11.68 -17.57
CA THR A 124 -2.04 12.62 -17.52
C THR A 124 -0.76 11.99 -16.97
N GLY A 125 0.14 11.60 -17.89
CA GLY A 125 1.54 11.30 -17.59
C GLY A 125 1.80 10.27 -16.48
N ASN A 126 2.68 10.62 -15.54
CA ASN A 126 3.17 9.72 -14.49
C ASN A 126 2.20 9.56 -13.31
N PHE A 127 1.09 10.31 -13.26
CA PHE A 127 0.10 10.19 -12.17
C PHE A 127 -0.53 8.79 -12.09
N ARG A 128 -0.55 8.05 -13.20
CA ARG A 128 -1.00 6.66 -13.25
C ARG A 128 -0.26 5.73 -12.28
N PHE A 129 1.00 6.04 -11.95
CA PHE A 129 1.81 5.24 -11.04
C PHE A 129 1.67 5.68 -9.58
N VAL A 130 1.38 6.96 -9.34
CA VAL A 130 1.29 7.51 -7.98
C VAL A 130 -0.11 7.38 -7.40
N LEU A 131 -1.15 7.57 -8.21
CA LEU A 131 -2.55 7.51 -7.78
C LEU A 131 -2.94 6.16 -7.13
N PRO A 132 -2.54 5.00 -7.70
CA PRO A 132 -2.78 3.72 -7.06
C PRO A 132 -2.15 3.60 -5.67
N LEU A 133 -1.08 4.33 -5.38
CA LEU A 133 -0.37 4.20 -4.10
C LEU A 133 -1.09 4.89 -2.95
N LEU A 134 -1.99 5.84 -3.22
CA LEU A 134 -2.71 6.62 -2.20
C LEU A 134 -3.59 5.76 -1.28
N LYS A 135 -3.98 4.57 -1.74
CA LYS A 135 -4.76 3.62 -0.93
C LYS A 135 -3.99 3.09 0.28
N TYR A 136 -2.65 2.96 0.19
CA TYR A 136 -1.87 2.33 1.26
C TYR A 136 -1.77 3.21 2.52
N PRO A 137 -1.48 4.52 2.41
CA PRO A 137 -1.60 5.45 3.53
C PRO A 137 -3.00 5.42 4.17
N LEU A 138 -4.06 5.44 3.36
CA LEU A 138 -5.44 5.35 3.88
C LEU A 138 -5.65 4.06 4.66
N ILE A 139 -5.28 2.91 4.10
CA ILE A 139 -5.45 1.61 4.75
C ILE A 139 -4.72 1.59 6.09
N VAL A 140 -3.47 2.04 6.16
CA VAL A 140 -2.72 2.11 7.42
C VAL A 140 -3.38 3.05 8.42
N PHE A 141 -3.90 4.18 7.96
CA PHE A 141 -4.66 5.10 8.81
C PHE A 141 -5.94 4.45 9.36
N LEU A 142 -6.71 3.74 8.53
CA LEU A 142 -7.91 3.02 8.97
C LEU A 142 -7.59 1.91 9.96
N ILE A 143 -6.56 1.09 9.69
CA ILE A 143 -6.11 0.04 10.63
C ILE A 143 -5.72 0.68 11.96
N SER A 144 -5.04 1.82 11.92
CA SER A 144 -4.65 2.53 13.13
C SER A 144 -5.84 2.98 13.98
N LEU A 145 -6.89 3.51 13.34
CA LEU A 145 -8.14 3.86 14.02
C LEU A 145 -8.82 2.63 14.63
N VAL A 146 -8.87 1.50 13.92
CA VAL A 146 -9.43 0.24 14.43
C VAL A 146 -8.67 -0.25 15.67
N LEU A 147 -7.34 -0.06 15.68
CA LEU A 147 -6.49 -0.40 16.82
C LEU A 147 -6.61 0.60 18.00
N GLY A 148 -7.53 1.57 17.92
CA GLY A 148 -7.76 2.57 18.97
C GLY A 148 -6.65 3.60 19.09
N GLN A 149 -5.78 3.74 18.07
CA GLN A 149 -4.74 4.75 18.08
C GLN A 149 -5.32 6.12 17.74
N THR A 150 -4.87 7.16 18.45
CA THR A 150 -5.26 8.54 18.16
C THR A 150 -4.71 8.99 16.81
N ALA A 151 -5.57 9.53 15.95
CA ALA A 151 -5.23 10.12 14.66
C ALA A 151 -4.43 11.43 14.82
N GLY A 152 -3.19 11.30 15.31
CA GLY A 152 -2.26 12.42 15.46
C GLY A 152 -1.50 12.72 14.16
N PRO A 153 -0.93 13.93 14.03
CA PRO A 153 -0.09 14.31 12.89
C PRO A 153 1.03 13.31 12.62
N GLY A 154 1.63 12.75 13.68
CA GLY A 154 2.71 11.77 13.56
C GLY A 154 2.31 10.48 12.85
N GLN A 155 1.13 9.96 13.16
CA GLN A 155 0.60 8.74 12.52
C GLN A 155 0.25 9.00 11.05
N PHE A 156 -0.28 10.18 10.75
CA PHE A 156 -0.55 10.60 9.39
C PHE A 156 0.74 10.70 8.55
N LEU A 157 1.81 11.30 9.08
CA LEU A 157 3.11 11.38 8.41
C LEU A 157 3.69 9.99 8.12
N LYS A 158 3.62 9.07 9.09
CA LYS A 158 4.03 7.67 8.91
C LYS A 158 3.19 6.96 7.85
N ALA A 159 1.88 7.16 7.84
CA ALA A 159 1.03 6.58 6.80
C ALA A 159 1.42 7.10 5.40
N ILE A 160 1.65 8.41 5.26
CA ILE A 160 2.09 9.03 4.00
C ILE A 160 3.46 8.53 3.54
N SER A 161 4.35 8.14 4.46
CA SER A 161 5.68 7.62 4.12
C SER A 161 5.61 6.35 3.27
N LEU A 162 4.47 5.64 3.23
CA LEU A 162 4.28 4.53 2.32
C LEU A 162 4.32 4.95 0.86
N ILE A 163 3.95 6.19 0.50
CA ILE A 163 4.00 6.67 -0.89
C ILE A 163 5.44 6.59 -1.43
N PRO A 164 6.46 7.26 -0.84
CA PRO A 164 7.83 7.12 -1.33
C PRO A 164 8.38 5.69 -1.21
N ALA A 165 7.99 4.91 -0.19
CA ALA A 165 8.39 3.50 -0.09
C ALA A 165 7.89 2.69 -1.29
N PHE A 166 6.62 2.85 -1.67
CA PHE A 166 6.05 2.15 -2.82
C PHE A 166 6.57 2.70 -4.16
N ILE A 167 6.84 4.00 -4.28
CA ILE A 167 7.50 4.54 -5.50
C ILE A 167 8.86 3.85 -5.71
N LEU A 168 9.65 3.72 -4.65
CA LEU A 168 10.92 3.00 -4.71
C LEU A 168 10.72 1.50 -5.00
N PHE A 169 9.72 0.87 -4.39
CA PHE A 169 9.36 -0.53 -4.68
C PHE A 169 9.05 -0.72 -6.17
N GLU A 170 8.11 0.05 -6.73
CA GLU A 170 7.70 -0.02 -8.13
C GLU A 170 8.88 0.22 -9.06
N HIS A 171 9.82 1.10 -8.68
CA HIS A 171 11.01 1.37 -9.47
C HIS A 171 11.97 0.17 -9.61
N TYR A 172 12.02 -0.68 -8.58
CA TYR A 172 12.85 -1.88 -8.59
C TYR A 172 12.10 -3.12 -9.09
N ASP A 173 10.77 -3.15 -9.01
CA ASP A 173 9.93 -4.28 -9.45
C ASP A 173 9.52 -4.15 -10.93
N GLU A 174 9.15 -2.95 -11.38
CA GLU A 174 8.68 -2.70 -12.75
C GLU A 174 9.74 -2.01 -13.62
N PRO A 175 10.26 -2.68 -14.67
CA PRO A 175 11.23 -2.07 -15.60
C PRO A 175 10.67 -0.85 -16.35
N GLU A 176 9.36 -0.80 -16.57
CA GLU A 176 8.66 0.30 -17.23
C GLU A 176 8.65 1.58 -16.36
N PHE A 177 8.77 1.44 -15.03
CA PHE A 177 8.74 2.55 -14.08
C PHE A 177 10.16 2.98 -13.66
N ASN A 178 10.88 3.59 -14.59
CA ASN A 178 12.24 4.04 -14.35
C ASN A 178 12.29 5.54 -13.96
N ILE A 179 12.55 5.83 -12.68
CA ILE A 179 12.79 7.19 -12.18
C ILE A 179 14.28 7.50 -12.12
N ALA A 180 14.67 8.75 -12.39
CA ALA A 180 16.07 9.17 -12.33
C ALA A 180 16.64 9.03 -10.90
N PHE A 181 17.96 8.79 -10.79
CA PHE A 181 18.64 8.58 -9.50
C PHE A 181 18.36 9.70 -8.49
N PHE A 182 18.32 10.96 -8.94
CA PHE A 182 17.99 12.10 -8.09
C PHE A 182 16.61 11.94 -7.42
N TYR A 183 15.59 11.53 -8.17
CA TYR A 183 14.24 11.32 -7.61
C TYR A 183 14.17 10.09 -6.69
N GLN A 184 14.99 9.07 -6.94
CA GLN A 184 15.11 7.93 -6.03
C GLN A 184 15.69 8.37 -4.68
N ALA A 185 16.78 9.14 -4.71
CA ALA A 185 17.40 9.69 -3.51
C ALA A 185 16.43 10.60 -2.74
N MET A 186 15.69 11.46 -3.45
CA MET A 186 14.65 12.30 -2.83
C MET A 186 13.54 11.45 -2.18
N ALA A 187 13.05 10.41 -2.85
CA ALA A 187 12.03 9.52 -2.29
C ALA A 187 12.55 8.83 -1.01
N LEU A 188 13.81 8.39 -1.00
CA LEU A 188 14.41 7.79 0.19
C LEU A 188 14.55 8.79 1.34
N ILE A 189 15.03 10.01 1.06
CA ILE A 189 15.14 11.07 2.07
C ILE A 189 13.75 11.39 2.64
N LEU A 190 12.75 11.55 1.77
CA LEU A 190 11.37 11.83 2.18
C LEU A 190 10.79 10.68 3.02
N LEU A 191 11.01 9.43 2.63
CA LEU A 191 10.61 8.25 3.40
C LEU A 191 11.18 8.31 4.83
N ASN A 192 12.48 8.57 4.96
CA ASN A 192 13.14 8.67 6.26
C ASN A 192 12.57 9.83 7.09
N LEU A 193 12.49 11.03 6.52
CA LEU A 193 11.98 12.21 7.21
C LEU A 193 10.55 12.00 7.73
N LEU A 194 9.66 11.44 6.91
CA LEU A 194 8.27 11.22 7.30
C LEU A 194 8.09 10.20 8.43
N ILE A 195 8.97 9.20 8.53
CA ILE A 195 8.92 8.20 9.61
C ILE A 195 9.58 8.70 10.89
N ILE A 196 10.69 9.44 10.78
CA ILE A 196 11.51 9.88 11.92
C ILE A 196 10.96 11.13 12.57
N PHE A 197 10.46 12.10 11.78
CA PHE A 197 10.04 13.40 12.29
C PHE A 197 9.04 13.30 13.46
N PRO A 198 8.05 12.38 13.45
CA PRO A 198 7.16 12.19 14.59
C PRO A 198 7.82 11.70 15.88
N ASP A 199 8.86 10.87 15.78
CA ASP A 199 9.48 10.14 16.90
C ASP A 199 11.00 10.26 16.84
N PHE A 200 11.48 11.50 16.78
CA PHE A 200 12.91 11.79 16.60
C PHE A 200 13.74 11.26 17.78
N SER A 201 14.70 10.38 17.49
CA SER A 201 15.70 9.93 18.46
C SER A 201 17.07 9.71 17.81
N PHE A 202 18.14 9.78 18.60
CA PHE A 202 19.51 9.59 18.09
C PHE A 202 19.69 8.27 17.32
N TRP A 203 19.08 7.18 17.79
CA TRP A 203 19.12 5.86 17.14
C TRP A 203 18.43 5.82 15.78
N THR A 204 17.36 6.61 15.62
CA THR A 204 16.65 6.70 14.32
C THR A 204 17.51 7.35 13.26
N ILE A 205 18.41 8.28 13.62
CA ILE A 205 19.39 8.87 12.70
C ILE A 205 20.40 7.80 12.24
N ILE A 206 20.94 7.02 13.16
CA ILE A 206 21.90 5.95 12.84
C ILE A 206 21.25 4.93 11.90
N PHE A 207 20.02 4.49 12.20
CA PHE A 207 19.30 3.54 11.36
C PHE A 207 19.00 4.11 9.96
N SER A 208 18.76 5.41 9.87
CA SER A 208 18.53 6.11 8.61
C SER A 208 19.79 6.22 7.77
N ILE A 209 20.94 6.53 8.40
CA ILE A 209 22.24 6.52 7.73
C ILE A 209 22.56 5.11 7.23
N ALA A 210 22.36 4.08 8.06
CA ALA A 210 22.53 2.69 7.65
C ALA A 210 21.58 2.32 6.49
N GLY A 211 20.34 2.79 6.52
CA GLY A 211 19.36 2.65 5.45
C GLY A 211 19.77 3.31 4.14
N ILE A 212 20.36 4.50 4.20
CA ILE A 212 20.90 5.21 3.02
C ILE A 212 22.09 4.46 2.44
N LEU A 213 23.01 3.98 3.28
CA LEU A 213 24.16 3.17 2.84
C LEU A 213 23.71 1.84 2.23
N PHE A 214 22.69 1.20 2.81
CA PHE A 214 22.07 -0.01 2.27
C PHE A 214 21.37 0.26 0.94
N PHE A 215 20.68 1.38 0.79
CA PHE A 215 20.07 1.78 -0.47
C PHE A 215 21.13 2.01 -1.56
N LEU A 216 22.23 2.68 -1.23
CA LEU A 216 23.35 2.90 -2.15
C LEU A 216 23.97 1.57 -2.59
N SER A 217 24.15 0.61 -1.67
CA SER A 217 24.67 -0.72 -2.03
C SER A 217 23.69 -1.52 -2.88
N MET A 218 22.38 -1.41 -2.63
CA MET A 218 21.35 -2.04 -3.48
C MET A 218 21.30 -1.43 -4.88
N HIS A 219 21.46 -0.10 -5.01
CA HIS A 219 21.48 0.57 -6.29
C HIS A 219 22.66 0.09 -7.17
N LEU A 220 23.82 -0.17 -6.56
CA LEU A 220 24.97 -0.76 -7.24
C LEU A 220 24.74 -2.22 -7.68
N LEU A 221 23.81 -2.93 -7.02
CA LEU A 221 23.46 -4.33 -7.30
C LEU A 221 22.17 -4.49 -8.13
N LYS A 222 21.60 -3.39 -8.64
CA LYS A 222 20.28 -3.30 -9.27
C LYS A 222 20.04 -4.31 -10.40
N HIS A 223 21.09 -4.81 -11.04
CA HIS A 223 21.00 -5.72 -12.19
C HIS A 223 20.82 -7.20 -11.84
N GLN A 224 20.86 -7.61 -10.57
CA GLN A 224 21.02 -9.04 -10.26
C GLN A 224 19.82 -9.75 -9.65
N LYS A 225 18.85 -9.08 -8.97
CA LYS A 225 17.83 -9.81 -8.19
C LYS A 225 16.45 -9.14 -8.11
N PRO A 226 15.35 -9.88 -8.38
CA PRO A 226 13.97 -9.38 -8.26
C PRO A 226 13.55 -9.10 -6.80
N TYR A 227 14.28 -9.63 -5.82
CA TYR A 227 13.95 -9.47 -4.39
C TYR A 227 14.31 -8.09 -3.82
N LEU A 228 15.07 -7.26 -4.58
CA LEU A 228 15.52 -5.95 -4.13
C LEU A 228 14.36 -4.99 -3.82
N ALA A 229 13.26 -5.07 -4.58
CA ALA A 229 12.08 -4.24 -4.34
C ALA A 229 11.50 -4.44 -2.93
N TYR A 230 11.40 -5.70 -2.49
CA TYR A 230 10.86 -6.06 -1.17
C TYR A 230 11.74 -5.58 -0.01
N LEU A 231 13.04 -5.43 -0.22
CA LEU A 231 13.96 -4.91 0.80
C LEU A 231 13.69 -3.44 1.13
N VAL A 232 13.16 -2.65 0.18
CA VAL A 232 12.72 -1.27 0.44
C VAL A 232 11.55 -1.25 1.41
N LEU A 233 10.56 -2.12 1.20
CA LEU A 233 9.40 -2.23 2.08
C LEU A 233 9.82 -2.74 3.47
N LEU A 234 10.69 -3.74 3.52
CA LEU A 234 11.25 -4.24 4.78
C LEU A 234 12.00 -3.14 5.54
N PHE A 235 12.82 -2.35 4.84
CA PHE A 235 13.51 -1.20 5.43
C PHE A 235 12.52 -0.18 6.02
N ALA A 236 11.49 0.20 5.28
CA ALA A 236 10.45 1.13 5.75
C ALA A 236 9.75 0.59 7.01
N LEU A 237 9.42 -0.70 7.03
CA LEU A 237 8.81 -1.36 8.19
C LEU A 237 9.74 -1.33 9.41
N LEU A 238 11.00 -1.74 9.23
CA LEU A 238 11.98 -1.75 10.31
C LEU A 238 12.20 -0.34 10.85
N LEU A 239 12.38 0.66 9.99
CA LEU A 239 12.56 2.05 10.42
C LEU A 239 11.37 2.52 11.26
N ASN A 240 10.14 2.21 10.84
CA ASN A 240 8.93 2.56 11.59
C ASN A 240 8.83 1.83 12.94
N ILE A 241 9.19 0.54 13.00
CA ILE A 241 9.25 -0.24 14.25
C ILE A 241 10.30 0.35 15.21
N TYR A 242 11.51 0.65 14.71
CA TYR A 242 12.59 1.24 15.50
C TYR A 242 12.25 2.62 16.04
N CYS A 243 11.55 3.46 15.27
CA CYS A 243 11.06 4.76 15.75
C CYS A 243 10.05 4.62 16.91
N LYS A 244 9.22 3.57 16.88
CA LYS A 244 8.19 3.34 17.92
C LYS A 244 8.75 2.74 19.22
N ASN A 245 9.82 1.93 19.14
CA ASN A 245 10.39 1.24 20.29
C ASN A 245 11.93 1.15 20.19
N PRO A 246 12.68 2.22 20.50
CA PRO A 246 14.14 2.21 20.38
C PRO A 246 14.84 1.26 21.37
N TRP A 247 14.14 0.72 22.38
CA TRP A 247 14.73 -0.07 23.48
C TRP A 247 14.05 -1.41 23.76
N ASN A 248 12.99 -1.78 23.04
CA ASN A 248 12.23 -3.00 23.32
C ASN A 248 12.62 -4.12 22.35
N PHE A 249 13.84 -4.64 22.51
CA PHE A 249 14.33 -5.84 21.82
C PHE A 249 13.77 -7.15 22.39
N ASN A 250 12.65 -7.11 23.11
CA ASN A 250 11.88 -8.31 23.44
C ASN A 250 11.06 -8.73 22.20
N LEU A 251 11.78 -9.13 21.15
CA LEU A 251 11.22 -9.69 19.91
C LEU A 251 10.68 -11.11 20.10
N PHE A 252 10.82 -11.69 21.30
CA PHE A 252 10.22 -12.94 21.70
C PHE A 252 9.74 -12.81 23.16
N PRO A 253 8.42 -12.77 23.44
CA PRO A 253 7.97 -13.19 24.75
C PRO A 253 8.22 -14.70 24.83
N LEU A 254 9.16 -15.11 25.68
CA LEU A 254 9.25 -16.49 26.14
C LEU A 254 7.99 -16.86 26.93
#